data_AF-A0A3S1DLH8-F1
#
_entry.id   AF-A0A3S1DLH8-F1
#
_cell.length_a   1.000
_cell.length_b   1.000
_cell.length_c   1.000
_cell.angle_alpha   90.00
_cell.angle_beta   90.00
_cell.angle_gamma   90.00
#
_symmetry.space_group_name_H-M   'P 1'
#
loop_
_entity.id
_entity.type
_entity.pdbx_description
1 polymer ?
#
loop_
_entity_poly.entity_id
_entity_poly.type
_entity_poly.pdbx_seq_one_letter_code
_entity_poly.pdbx_strand_id
1 'polypeptide(L)'
;MAQSGVGKEHFKEFIRSQMAWNQALTARHRSESGGGAMSEQDAVRRMLDKGGAKPTAMEYMLQQVIFVVPAAERSATLSKRKREADAMRARFNGCNTSREFAKGLIDVTVRDLGRVLAPQLPPEWADQIKATKVGGATSTRETDRGVEFIGICSSREVSDDKAAQMVFQSEGATGKDADELSKKYVEELRKKARIVER
;
A
#
# COMPACT_ATOMS: atom_id res chain seq x y z
N MET A 1 22.13 20.66 -14.97
CA MET A 1 21.08 21.36 -15.74
C MET A 1 21.54 21.94 -17.08
N ALA A 2 22.82 21.83 -17.47
CA ALA A 2 23.33 22.32 -18.77
C ALA A 2 23.58 21.21 -19.81
N GLN A 3 23.41 19.92 -19.46
CA GLN A 3 23.67 18.80 -20.38
C GLN A 3 22.49 18.45 -21.31
N SER A 4 21.31 19.06 -21.12
CA SER A 4 20.12 18.78 -21.96
C SER A 4 19.66 19.99 -22.78
N GLY A 5 20.41 21.10 -22.78
CA GLY A 5 20.04 22.30 -23.54
C GLY A 5 18.79 23.05 -23.04
N VAL A 6 18.26 22.68 -21.87
CA VAL A 6 17.01 23.24 -21.33
C VAL A 6 17.31 24.33 -20.28
N GLY A 7 16.87 25.56 -20.54
CA GLY A 7 16.96 26.67 -19.58
C GLY A 7 16.06 26.46 -18.36
N LYS A 8 16.40 27.08 -17.22
CA LYS A 8 15.64 27.00 -15.96
C LYS A 8 14.15 27.33 -16.14
N GLU A 9 13.85 28.31 -16.99
CA GLU A 9 12.48 28.73 -17.24
C GLU A 9 11.68 27.69 -18.02
N HIS A 10 12.28 27.11 -19.06
CA HIS A 10 11.67 25.99 -19.79
C HIS A 10 11.43 24.79 -18.88
N PHE A 11 12.37 24.47 -17.98
CA PHE A 11 12.17 23.38 -17.03
C PHE A 11 11.00 23.64 -16.08
N LYS A 12 10.84 24.87 -15.58
CA LYS A 12 9.66 25.24 -14.76
C LYS A 12 8.35 25.12 -15.55
N GLU A 13 8.34 25.57 -16.80
CA GLU A 13 7.16 25.47 -17.68
C GLU A 13 6.80 24.01 -17.97
N PHE A 14 7.81 23.17 -18.18
CA PHE A 14 7.65 21.73 -18.37
C PHE A 14 7.07 21.03 -17.13
N ILE A 15 7.57 21.35 -15.93
CA ILE A 15 7.00 20.84 -14.67
C ILE A 15 5.55 21.32 -14.48
N ARG A 16 5.27 22.61 -14.75
CA ARG A 16 3.90 23.15 -14.67
C ARG A 16 2.95 22.42 -15.62
N SER A 17 3.40 22.17 -16.85
CA SER A 17 2.63 21.43 -17.86
C SER A 17 2.34 20.00 -17.42
N GLN A 18 3.32 19.29 -16.86
CA GLN A 18 3.12 17.95 -16.31
C GLN A 18 2.14 17.94 -15.13
N MET A 19 2.25 18.90 -14.21
CA MET A 19 1.33 19.01 -13.08
C MET A 19 -0.10 19.29 -13.54
N ALA A 20 -0.28 20.22 -14.47
CA ALA A 20 -1.58 20.56 -15.04
C ALA A 20 -2.19 19.36 -15.80
N TRP A 21 -1.37 18.61 -16.55
CA TRP A 21 -1.79 17.40 -17.24
C TRP A 21 -2.28 16.32 -16.27
N ASN A 22 -1.53 16.05 -15.20
CA ASN A 22 -1.94 15.07 -14.19
C ASN A 22 -3.25 15.47 -13.51
N GLN A 23 -3.46 16.75 -13.24
CA GLN A 23 -4.72 17.26 -12.69
C GLN A 23 -5.89 17.06 -13.67
N ALA A 24 -5.69 17.35 -14.96
CA ALA A 24 -6.69 17.15 -16.00
C ALA A 24 -7.06 15.68 -16.18
N LEU A 25 -6.07 14.77 -16.20
CA LEU A 25 -6.30 13.32 -16.25
C LEU A 25 -7.08 12.82 -15.04
N THR A 26 -6.73 13.29 -13.84
CA THR A 26 -7.43 12.94 -12.61
C THR A 26 -8.89 13.42 -12.64
N ALA A 27 -9.13 14.64 -13.14
CA ALA A 27 -10.48 15.19 -13.29
C ALA A 27 -11.30 14.40 -14.32
N ARG A 28 -10.70 14.05 -15.47
CA ARG A 28 -11.34 13.23 -16.51
C ARG A 28 -11.67 11.84 -15.98
N HIS A 29 -10.73 11.17 -15.32
CA HIS A 29 -10.95 9.86 -14.71
C HIS A 29 -12.13 9.90 -13.73
N ARG A 30 -12.20 10.92 -12.86
CA ARG A 30 -13.33 11.10 -11.93
C ARG A 30 -14.66 11.34 -12.66
N SER A 31 -14.64 12.04 -13.78
CA SER A 31 -15.85 12.32 -14.58
C SER A 31 -16.36 11.08 -15.33
N GLU A 32 -15.47 10.21 -15.80
CA GLU A 32 -15.84 8.93 -16.42
C GLU A 32 -16.26 7.89 -15.39
N SER A 33 -15.65 7.92 -14.19
CA SER A 33 -15.94 6.98 -13.10
C SER A 33 -17.10 7.42 -12.18
N GLY A 34 -17.95 8.37 -12.60
CA GLY A 34 -19.18 8.71 -11.88
C GLY A 34 -19.01 9.39 -10.50
N GLY A 35 -17.83 9.93 -10.19
CA GLY A 35 -17.56 10.66 -8.93
C GLY A 35 -17.06 9.77 -7.78
N GLY A 36 -15.84 10.04 -7.32
CA GLY A 36 -15.23 9.36 -6.17
C GLY A 36 -14.61 7.99 -6.51
N ALA A 37 -13.91 7.38 -5.54
CA ALA A 37 -13.33 6.04 -5.67
C ALA A 37 -14.34 5.06 -6.30
N MET A 38 -13.88 4.10 -7.12
CA MET A 38 -14.72 3.15 -7.87
C MET A 38 -15.96 2.77 -7.06
N SER A 39 -17.14 3.13 -7.56
CA SER A 39 -18.41 2.83 -6.88
C SER A 39 -18.61 1.32 -6.84
N GLU A 40 -19.37 0.83 -5.86
CA GLU A 40 -19.73 -0.60 -5.78
C GLU A 40 -20.39 -1.08 -7.09
N GLN A 41 -21.15 -0.20 -7.77
CA GLN A 41 -21.79 -0.48 -9.05
C GLN A 41 -20.78 -0.65 -10.20
N ASP A 42 -19.70 0.12 -10.23
CA ASP A 42 -18.63 -0.03 -11.24
C ASP A 42 -17.82 -1.31 -11.01
N ALA A 43 -17.59 -1.67 -9.75
CA ALA A 43 -16.97 -2.95 -9.40
C ALA A 43 -17.85 -4.13 -9.85
N VAL A 44 -19.18 -4.05 -9.64
CA VAL A 44 -20.14 -5.07 -10.07
C VAL A 44 -20.22 -5.17 -11.61
N ARG A 45 -20.23 -4.04 -12.34
CA ARG A 45 -20.17 -4.04 -13.80
C ARG A 45 -18.90 -4.72 -14.32
N ARG A 46 -17.73 -4.39 -13.75
CA ARG A 46 -16.47 -5.07 -14.09
C ARG A 46 -16.49 -6.56 -13.73
N MET A 47 -17.17 -6.96 -12.65
CA MET A 47 -17.37 -8.39 -12.33
C MET A 47 -18.23 -9.09 -13.39
N LEU A 48 -19.31 -8.45 -13.84
CA LEU A 48 -20.18 -8.98 -14.90
C LEU A 48 -19.42 -9.11 -16.23
N ASP A 49 -18.61 -8.11 -16.59
CA ASP A 49 -17.78 -8.14 -17.80
C ASP A 49 -16.68 -9.21 -17.75
N LYS A 50 -16.13 -9.51 -16.57
CA LYS A 50 -15.15 -10.60 -16.35
C LYS A 50 -15.79 -11.98 -16.12
N GLY A 51 -17.08 -12.16 -16.43
CA GLY A 51 -17.76 -13.47 -16.38
C GLY A 51 -18.30 -13.87 -15.01
N GLY A 52 -18.53 -12.92 -14.10
CA GLY A 52 -19.17 -13.15 -12.80
C GLY A 52 -18.28 -13.75 -11.71
N ALA A 53 -17.00 -13.98 -11.98
CA ALA A 53 -16.05 -14.45 -10.98
C ALA A 53 -15.65 -13.32 -10.03
N LYS A 54 -15.98 -13.48 -8.73
CA LYS A 54 -15.55 -12.53 -7.69
C LYS A 54 -14.04 -12.66 -7.47
N PRO A 55 -13.25 -11.56 -7.61
CA PRO A 55 -11.85 -11.57 -7.23
C PRO A 55 -11.71 -12.00 -5.77
N THR A 56 -10.73 -12.84 -5.51
CA THR A 56 -10.35 -13.21 -4.16
C THR A 56 -9.23 -12.32 -3.66
N ALA A 57 -9.23 -12.02 -2.37
CA ALA A 57 -8.15 -11.33 -1.70
C ALA A 57 -7.72 -12.14 -0.47
N MET A 58 -6.42 -12.13 -0.19
CA MET A 58 -5.91 -12.71 1.05
C MET A 58 -6.18 -11.74 2.21
N GLU A 59 -6.88 -12.22 3.23
CA GLU A 59 -7.08 -11.52 4.50
C GLU A 59 -6.12 -12.10 5.55
N TYR A 60 -5.38 -11.22 6.20
CA TYR A 60 -4.47 -11.54 7.28
C TYR A 60 -5.01 -11.02 8.60
N MET A 61 -4.93 -11.82 9.65
CA MET A 61 -5.05 -11.34 11.02
C MET A 61 -3.65 -11.12 11.56
N LEU A 62 -3.33 -9.88 11.92
CA LEU A 62 -1.97 -9.47 12.25
C LEU A 62 -1.87 -8.89 13.65
N GLN A 63 -0.72 -9.09 14.26
CA GLN A 63 -0.37 -8.51 15.55
C GLN A 63 1.03 -7.91 15.47
N GLN A 64 1.17 -6.67 15.92
CA GLN A 64 2.43 -5.95 15.92
C GLN A 64 3.03 -5.99 17.32
N VAL A 65 4.30 -6.34 17.41
CA VAL A 65 5.07 -6.28 18.65
C VAL A 65 6.13 -5.20 18.51
N ILE A 66 6.19 -4.30 19.49
CA ILE A 66 7.04 -3.11 19.48
C ILE A 66 7.87 -3.12 20.75
N PHE A 67 9.18 -3.23 20.61
CA PHE A 67 10.16 -2.96 21.65
C PHE A 67 10.44 -1.47 21.61
N VAL A 68 9.82 -0.74 22.54
CA VAL A 68 9.88 0.71 22.55
C VAL A 68 11.29 1.16 22.94
N VAL A 69 11.83 2.08 22.15
CA VAL A 69 13.14 2.68 22.40
C VAL A 69 12.96 4.20 22.45
N PRO A 70 13.07 4.82 23.64
CA PRO A 70 13.00 6.27 23.75
C PRO A 70 14.07 6.95 22.88
N ALA A 71 13.71 8.07 22.25
CA ALA A 71 14.62 8.79 21.35
C ALA A 71 15.93 9.19 22.05
N ALA A 72 15.87 9.56 23.33
CA ALA A 72 17.03 9.94 24.13
C ALA A 72 18.03 8.78 24.36
N GLU A 73 17.55 7.54 24.37
CA GLU A 73 18.37 6.35 24.68
C GLU A 73 18.71 5.53 23.43
N ARG A 74 18.25 5.96 22.26
CA ARG A 74 18.31 5.18 21.02
C ARG A 74 19.73 4.75 20.64
N SER A 75 20.71 5.64 20.77
CA SER A 75 22.10 5.30 20.45
C SER A 75 22.70 4.23 21.38
N ALA A 76 22.24 4.18 22.63
CA ALA A 76 22.77 3.26 23.64
C ALA A 76 22.06 1.91 23.65
N THR A 77 20.73 1.88 23.42
CA THR A 77 19.91 0.70 23.71
C THR A 77 19.36 0.00 22.46
N LEU A 78 19.37 0.63 21.28
CA LEU A 78 18.75 0.07 20.06
C LEU A 78 19.29 -1.31 19.69
N SER A 79 20.62 -1.50 19.72
CA SER A 79 21.24 -2.80 19.43
C SER A 79 20.83 -3.90 20.41
N LYS A 80 20.67 -3.55 21.70
CA LYS A 80 20.20 -4.48 22.73
C LYS A 80 18.74 -4.85 22.48
N ARG A 81 17.90 -3.85 22.24
CA ARG A 81 16.47 -4.00 21.95
C ARG A 81 16.20 -4.80 20.68
N LYS A 82 17.06 -4.66 19.67
CA LYS A 82 17.03 -5.49 18.47
C LYS A 82 17.26 -6.96 18.78
N ARG A 83 18.27 -7.29 19.58
CA ARG A 83 18.54 -8.68 20.01
C ARG A 83 17.39 -9.26 20.82
N GLU A 84 16.79 -8.47 21.72
CA GLU A 84 15.61 -8.88 22.49
C GLU A 84 14.41 -9.16 21.57
N ALA A 85 14.17 -8.28 20.59
CA ALA A 85 13.12 -8.46 19.59
C ALA A 85 13.34 -9.70 18.72
N ASP A 86 14.58 -9.94 18.26
CA ASP A 86 14.94 -11.13 17.49
C ASP A 86 14.76 -12.42 18.30
N ALA A 87 15.12 -12.40 19.59
CA ALA A 87 14.93 -13.53 20.48
C ALA A 87 13.44 -13.84 20.73
N MET A 88 12.60 -12.82 20.90
CA MET A 88 11.16 -13.00 21.01
C MET A 88 10.55 -13.50 19.69
N ARG A 89 10.96 -12.91 18.57
CA ARG A 89 10.53 -13.33 17.22
C ARG A 89 10.84 -14.80 16.96
N ALA A 90 12.04 -15.27 17.31
CA ALA A 90 12.44 -16.67 17.12
C ALA A 90 11.57 -17.66 17.90
N ARG A 91 10.95 -17.21 19.00
CA ARG A 91 10.06 -18.01 19.85
C ARG A 91 8.58 -17.79 19.54
N PHE A 92 8.26 -16.92 18.58
CA PHE A 92 6.89 -16.61 18.22
C PHE A 92 6.23 -17.82 17.56
N ASN A 93 5.12 -18.28 18.14
CA ASN A 93 4.36 -19.44 17.68
C ASN A 93 2.86 -19.16 17.53
N GLY A 94 2.50 -17.88 17.41
CA GLY A 94 1.12 -17.43 17.27
C GLY A 94 0.76 -16.27 18.19
N CYS A 95 -0.37 -15.64 17.90
CA CYS A 95 -0.78 -14.40 18.58
C CYS A 95 -1.40 -14.63 19.97
N ASN A 96 -1.73 -15.88 20.32
CA ASN A 96 -2.31 -16.20 21.63
C ASN A 96 -1.27 -16.10 22.76
N THR A 97 0.00 -16.36 22.45
CA THR A 97 1.10 -16.44 23.43
C THR A 97 1.94 -15.16 23.48
N SER A 98 1.84 -14.31 22.46
CA SER A 98 2.63 -13.08 22.33
C SER A 98 2.47 -12.11 23.52
N ARG A 99 1.24 -11.97 24.03
CA ARG A 99 0.93 -11.14 25.20
C ARG A 99 1.55 -11.71 26.47
N GLU A 100 1.53 -13.04 26.62
CA GLU A 100 2.14 -13.73 27.76
C GLU A 100 3.66 -13.54 27.76
N PHE A 101 4.31 -13.69 26.60
CA PHE A 101 5.75 -13.44 26.45
C PHE A 101 6.12 -11.98 26.67
N ALA A 102 5.27 -11.03 26.25
CA ALA A 102 5.53 -9.60 26.43
C ALA A 102 5.46 -9.16 27.89
N LYS A 103 4.64 -9.79 28.75
CA LYS A 103 4.52 -9.43 30.18
C LYS A 103 5.86 -9.52 30.93
N GLY A 104 6.76 -10.40 30.51
CA GLY A 104 8.08 -10.58 31.11
C GLY A 104 9.15 -9.63 30.58
N LEU A 105 8.82 -8.75 29.63
CA LEU A 105 9.76 -7.88 28.94
C LEU A 105 9.45 -6.40 29.22
N ILE A 106 10.49 -5.60 29.39
CA ILE A 106 10.37 -4.18 29.69
C ILE A 106 10.15 -3.40 28.38
N ASP A 107 9.21 -2.46 28.40
CA ASP A 107 8.89 -1.56 27.27
C ASP A 107 8.45 -2.29 25.99
N VAL A 108 7.77 -3.44 26.13
CA VAL A 108 7.20 -4.17 25.00
C VAL A 108 5.70 -3.91 24.88
N THR A 109 5.27 -3.42 23.72
CA THR A 109 3.87 -3.21 23.39
C THR A 109 3.41 -4.24 22.37
N VAL A 110 2.30 -4.91 22.66
CA VAL A 110 1.63 -5.82 21.72
C VAL A 110 0.32 -5.19 21.25
N ARG A 111 0.25 -4.87 19.95
CA ARG A 111 -0.88 -4.20 19.31
C ARG A 111 -1.55 -5.12 18.30
N ASP A 112 -2.84 -5.39 18.48
CA ASP A 112 -3.61 -6.14 17.51
C ASP A 112 -3.99 -5.22 16.33
N LEU A 113 -3.63 -5.61 15.11
CA LEU A 113 -3.97 -4.87 13.90
C LEU A 113 -5.31 -5.31 13.29
N GLY A 114 -5.91 -6.37 13.84
CA GLY A 114 -7.16 -6.93 13.35
C GLY A 114 -7.00 -7.61 11.99
N ARG A 115 -8.08 -7.59 11.19
CA ARG A 115 -8.14 -8.19 9.86
C ARG A 115 -7.75 -7.16 8.80
N VAL A 116 -6.74 -7.46 8.01
CA VAL A 116 -6.20 -6.59 6.96
C VAL A 116 -6.12 -7.36 5.66
N LEU A 117 -6.63 -6.78 4.57
CA LEU A 117 -6.52 -7.39 3.24
C LEU A 117 -5.14 -7.13 2.64
N ALA A 118 -4.65 -8.06 1.82
CA ALA A 118 -3.36 -7.95 1.14
C ALA A 118 -3.12 -6.63 0.39
N PRO A 119 -4.12 -6.02 -0.30
CA PRO A 119 -3.94 -4.73 -0.96
C PRO A 119 -3.83 -3.53 0.00
N GLN A 120 -4.31 -3.67 1.25
CA GLN A 120 -4.22 -2.63 2.27
C GLN A 120 -2.91 -2.70 3.07
N LEU A 121 -2.09 -3.74 2.86
CA LEU A 121 -0.84 -3.89 3.58
C LEU A 121 0.11 -2.74 3.21
N PRO A 122 0.75 -2.09 4.19
CA PRO A 122 1.76 -1.09 3.92
C PRO A 122 2.89 -1.69 3.07
N PRO A 123 3.39 -0.99 2.03
CA PRO A 123 4.39 -1.53 1.11
C PRO A 123 5.65 -2.06 1.81
N GLU A 124 6.04 -1.42 2.91
CA GLU A 124 7.22 -1.78 3.70
C GLU A 124 7.12 -3.13 4.42
N TRP A 125 5.90 -3.63 4.64
CA TRP A 125 5.62 -4.89 5.33
C TRP A 125 4.98 -5.94 4.42
N ALA A 126 4.36 -5.51 3.32
CA ALA A 126 3.54 -6.36 2.46
C ALA A 126 4.27 -7.64 2.01
N ASP A 127 5.48 -7.52 1.50
CA ASP A 127 6.24 -8.68 0.99
C ASP A 127 6.65 -9.63 2.12
N GLN A 128 7.06 -9.08 3.27
CA GLN A 128 7.45 -9.89 4.43
C GLN A 128 6.24 -10.63 5.02
N ILE A 129 5.08 -9.98 5.11
CA ILE A 129 3.85 -10.59 5.60
C ILE A 129 3.41 -11.71 4.65
N LYS A 130 3.39 -11.45 3.34
CA LYS A 130 3.02 -12.45 2.32
C LYS A 130 3.96 -13.66 2.32
N ALA A 131 5.25 -13.45 2.58
CA ALA A 131 6.24 -14.52 2.65
C ALA A 131 6.24 -15.30 3.98
N THR A 132 5.65 -14.74 5.05
CA THR A 132 5.68 -15.36 6.38
C THR A 132 4.49 -16.30 6.56
N LYS A 133 4.76 -17.51 7.07
CA LYS A 133 3.73 -18.51 7.35
C LYS A 133 2.88 -18.10 8.56
N VAL A 134 1.63 -18.55 8.57
CA VAL A 134 0.73 -18.42 9.74
C VAL A 134 1.39 -19.02 10.98
N GLY A 135 1.27 -18.32 12.11
CA GLY A 135 1.95 -18.65 13.36
C GLY A 135 3.40 -18.16 13.44
N GLY A 136 3.96 -17.65 12.35
CA GLY A 136 5.29 -17.04 12.29
C GLY A 136 5.29 -15.53 12.45
N ALA A 137 6.49 -14.93 12.43
CA ALA A 137 6.72 -13.50 12.52
C ALA A 137 7.74 -12.99 11.48
N THR A 138 7.48 -11.79 10.97
CA THR A 138 8.32 -11.07 9.99
C THR A 138 9.67 -10.68 10.58
N SER A 139 10.60 -10.28 9.68
CA SER A 139 11.49 -9.13 9.90
C SER A 139 11.41 -8.39 11.23
N THR A 140 12.44 -8.40 12.09
CA THR A 140 12.59 -7.24 12.97
C THR A 140 12.99 -6.03 12.13
N ARG A 141 12.41 -4.87 12.41
CA ARG A 141 12.67 -3.61 11.73
C ARG A 141 12.87 -2.52 12.76
N GLU A 142 13.83 -1.65 12.49
CA GLU A 142 14.04 -0.44 13.29
C GLU A 142 13.12 0.66 12.76
N THR A 143 12.33 1.24 13.66
CA THR A 143 11.37 2.33 13.39
C THR A 143 11.61 3.47 14.38
N ASP A 144 10.90 4.58 14.23
CA ASP A 144 11.01 5.70 15.18
C ASP A 144 10.57 5.33 16.59
N ARG A 145 9.65 4.36 16.73
CA ARG A 145 9.17 3.88 18.03
C ARG A 145 10.14 2.89 18.69
N GLY A 146 11.03 2.29 17.93
CA GLY A 146 12.02 1.33 18.44
C GLY A 146 12.28 0.18 17.48
N VAL A 147 12.13 -1.06 17.95
CA VAL A 147 12.26 -2.26 17.11
C VAL A 147 10.94 -3.01 17.05
N GLU A 148 10.49 -3.34 15.85
CA GLU A 148 9.16 -3.87 15.61
C GLU A 148 9.20 -5.13 14.75
N PHE A 149 8.25 -6.03 14.96
CA PHE A 149 7.94 -7.11 14.03
C PHE A 149 6.44 -7.38 14.01
N ILE A 150 5.97 -8.05 12.96
CA ILE A 150 4.57 -8.42 12.77
C ILE A 150 4.45 -9.94 12.85
N GLY A 151 3.60 -10.41 13.76
CA GLY A 151 3.15 -11.79 13.85
C GLY A 151 1.91 -12.03 13.00
N ILE A 152 1.87 -13.17 12.32
CA ILE A 152 0.75 -13.59 11.47
C ILE A 152 -0.10 -14.56 12.28
N CYS A 153 -1.28 -14.10 12.73
CA CYS A 153 -2.19 -14.90 13.56
C CYS A 153 -2.97 -15.91 12.72
N SER A 154 -3.48 -15.46 11.57
CA SER A 154 -4.19 -16.28 10.59
C SER A 154 -4.13 -15.64 9.22
N SER A 155 -4.36 -16.45 8.19
CA SER A 155 -4.45 -16.02 6.80
C SER A 155 -5.57 -16.82 6.14
N ARG A 156 -6.49 -16.15 5.45
CA ARG A 156 -7.58 -16.80 4.70
C ARG A 156 -7.87 -16.07 3.41
N GLU A 157 -8.30 -16.81 2.41
CA GLU A 157 -8.80 -16.24 1.16
C GLU A 157 -10.26 -15.79 1.36
N VAL A 158 -10.59 -14.57 0.94
CA VAL A 158 -11.94 -14.02 1.03
C VAL A 158 -12.39 -13.48 -0.33
N SER A 159 -13.64 -13.74 -0.70
CA SER A 159 -14.26 -13.33 -1.98
C SER A 159 -15.51 -12.47 -1.75
N ASP A 160 -15.37 -11.43 -0.94
CA ASP A 160 -16.48 -10.51 -0.63
C ASP A 160 -16.47 -9.30 -1.58
N ASP A 161 -17.60 -8.60 -1.72
CA ASP A 161 -17.79 -7.48 -2.66
C ASP A 161 -16.80 -6.34 -2.37
N LYS A 162 -16.49 -6.12 -1.08
CA LYS A 162 -15.47 -5.18 -0.62
C LYS A 162 -14.04 -5.62 -1.00
N ALA A 163 -13.75 -6.92 -0.97
CA ALA A 163 -12.46 -7.46 -1.43
C ALA A 163 -12.31 -7.29 -2.95
N ALA A 164 -13.38 -7.58 -3.70
CA ALA A 164 -13.43 -7.36 -5.13
C ALA A 164 -13.21 -5.89 -5.51
N GLN A 165 -13.91 -4.95 -4.86
CA GLN A 165 -13.73 -3.52 -5.06
C GLN A 165 -12.28 -3.10 -4.84
N MET A 166 -11.63 -3.58 -3.79
CA MET A 166 -10.24 -3.22 -3.49
C MET A 166 -9.23 -3.83 -4.45
N VAL A 167 -9.42 -5.08 -4.87
CA VAL A 167 -8.58 -5.68 -5.91
C VAL A 167 -8.67 -4.85 -7.18
N PHE A 168 -9.88 -4.52 -7.63
CA PHE A 168 -10.05 -3.71 -8.85
C PHE A 168 -9.54 -2.28 -8.72
N GLN A 169 -9.65 -1.66 -7.54
CA GLN A 169 -9.03 -0.35 -7.30
C GLN A 169 -7.50 -0.44 -7.33
N SER A 170 -6.92 -1.50 -6.76
CA SER A 170 -5.47 -1.70 -6.79
C SER A 170 -4.96 -2.02 -8.20
N GLU A 171 -5.71 -2.80 -8.99
CA GLU A 171 -5.42 -3.07 -10.40
C GLU A 171 -5.54 -1.78 -11.23
N GLY A 172 -6.63 -1.01 -11.06
CA GLY A 172 -6.85 0.25 -11.77
C GLY A 172 -5.92 1.39 -11.35
N ALA A 173 -5.28 1.28 -10.19
CA ALA A 173 -4.25 2.22 -9.74
C ALA A 173 -2.86 1.89 -10.33
N THR A 174 -2.69 0.76 -11.03
CA THR A 174 -1.44 0.49 -11.74
C THR A 174 -1.34 1.42 -12.95
N GLY A 175 -0.22 2.14 -13.08
CA GLY A 175 -0.05 3.25 -14.05
C GLY A 175 -0.25 2.92 -15.55
N LYS A 176 -0.50 1.65 -15.91
CA LYS A 176 -0.86 1.24 -17.27
C LYS A 176 -2.20 1.83 -17.72
N ASP A 177 -3.19 1.88 -16.81
CA ASP A 177 -4.50 2.45 -17.11
C ASP A 177 -4.42 3.98 -17.27
N ALA A 178 -3.52 4.63 -16.53
CA ALA A 178 -3.28 6.06 -16.63
C ALA A 178 -2.64 6.46 -17.98
N ASP A 179 -1.70 5.67 -18.48
CA ASP A 179 -1.07 5.91 -19.79
C ASP A 179 -2.05 5.67 -20.95
N GLU A 180 -2.88 4.64 -20.86
CA GLU A 180 -3.92 4.37 -21.87
C GLU A 180 -5.00 5.46 -21.87
N LEU A 181 -5.47 5.87 -20.68
CA LEU A 181 -6.40 6.99 -20.52
C LEU A 181 -5.81 8.29 -21.06
N SER A 182 -4.52 8.55 -20.79
CA SER A 182 -3.78 9.70 -21.29
C SER A 182 -3.80 9.75 -22.82
N LYS A 183 -3.49 8.63 -23.50
CA LYS A 183 -3.53 8.54 -24.97
C LYS A 183 -4.93 8.77 -25.52
N LYS A 184 -5.94 8.10 -24.97
CA LYS A 184 -7.35 8.27 -25.38
C LYS A 184 -7.80 9.72 -25.22
N TYR A 185 -7.45 10.35 -24.10
CA TYR A 185 -7.85 11.72 -23.83
C TYR A 185 -7.18 12.72 -24.79
N VAL A 186 -5.90 12.53 -25.13
CA VAL A 186 -5.23 13.34 -26.17
C VAL A 186 -5.92 13.18 -27.53
N GLU A 187 -6.30 11.96 -27.91
CA GLU A 187 -7.02 11.72 -29.17
C GLU A 187 -8.38 12.41 -29.20
N GLU A 188 -9.15 12.34 -28.12
CA GLU A 188 -10.42 13.06 -28.00
C GLU A 188 -10.25 14.57 -28.10
N LEU A 189 -9.25 15.12 -27.38
CA LEU A 189 -8.94 16.55 -27.43
C LEU A 189 -8.55 16.97 -28.84
N ARG A 190 -7.74 16.19 -29.55
CA ARG A 190 -7.36 16.47 -30.95
C ARG A 190 -8.56 16.44 -31.90
N LYS A 191 -9.50 15.49 -31.70
CA LYS A 191 -10.73 15.41 -32.50
C LYS A 191 -11.68 16.59 -32.27
N LYS A 192 -11.77 17.08 -31.03
CA LYS A 192 -12.65 18.19 -30.65
C LYS A 192 -12.02 19.57 -30.88
N ALA A 193 -10.70 19.66 -30.84
CA ALA A 193 -9.98 20.91 -31.07
C ALA A 193 -9.96 21.24 -32.56
N ARG A 194 -10.22 22.51 -32.87
CA ARG A 194 -9.95 23.04 -34.21
C ARG A 194 -8.46 23.36 -34.31
N ILE A 195 -7.69 22.42 -34.85
CA ILE A 195 -6.25 22.57 -35.08
C ILE A 195 -6.06 23.14 -36.49
N VAL A 196 -5.47 24.34 -36.59
CA VAL A 196 -5.05 24.93 -37.86
C VAL A 196 -3.52 24.82 -37.91
N GLU A 197 -3.01 23.92 -38.73
CA GLU A 197 -1.58 23.85 -39.03
C GLU A 197 -1.23 25.00 -39.97
N ARG A 198 -0.15 25.71 -39.65
CA ARG A 198 0.28 26.92 -40.35
C ARG A 198 1.72 26.75 -40.80
#